data_AF-A0AAW2MSV4-F1
#
_entry.id   AF-A0AAW2MSV4-F1
#
_cell.length_a   1.000
_cell.length_b   1.000
_cell.length_c   1.000
_cell.angle_alpha   90.00
_cell.angle_beta   90.00
_cell.angle_gamma   90.00
#
_symmetry.space_group_name_H-M   'P 1'
#
loop_
_entity.id
_entity.type
_entity.pdbx_description
1 polymer ?
#
loop_
_entity_poly.entity_id
_entity_poly.type
_entity_poly.pdbx_seq_one_letter_code
_entity_poly.pdbx_strand_id
1 'polypeptide(L)'
;MEEVVEEEFSVWKKNTPLLYDLVICHSLEWPSLTVQWLPLPPSSDAGDLAVHKLVLGTHTADGIPNFLMLADAYLPRDPSSALVIDPENSIIPKVEIVQKIQVDGEVNRARCMLQNQAIVAAKTNGSEVYVFDCTKQLEAKGASCDPDLRLKGHEKEGYGLSWSSLKEGYL
;
A
#
# COMPACT_ATOMS: atom_id res chain seq x y z
N MET A 1 -27.68 -9.98 9.40
CA MET A 1 -26.89 -8.92 8.73
C MET A 1 -25.68 -9.54 8.07
N GLU A 2 -24.86 -10.32 8.79
CA GLU A 2 -23.73 -11.06 8.21
C GLU A 2 -24.15 -12.07 7.13
N GLU A 3 -25.20 -12.87 7.35
CA GLU A 3 -25.69 -13.84 6.34
C GLU A 3 -26.09 -13.17 5.01
N VAL A 4 -26.69 -11.97 5.08
CA VAL A 4 -27.07 -11.21 3.90
C VAL A 4 -25.84 -10.72 3.14
N VAL A 5 -24.81 -10.25 3.86
CA VAL A 5 -23.54 -9.81 3.25
C VAL A 5 -22.82 -10.98 2.58
N GLU A 6 -22.82 -12.17 3.20
CA GLU A 6 -22.20 -13.36 2.63
C GLU A 6 -22.93 -13.86 1.37
N GLU A 7 -24.27 -13.80 1.37
CA GLU A 7 -25.09 -14.11 0.20
C GLU A 7 -24.80 -13.14 -0.95
N GLU A 8 -24.84 -11.82 -0.69
CA GLU A 8 -24.55 -10.79 -1.68
C GLU A 8 -23.12 -10.92 -2.22
N PHE A 9 -22.13 -11.16 -1.36
CA PHE A 9 -20.74 -11.40 -1.77
C PHE A 9 -20.62 -12.65 -2.66
N SER A 10 -21.33 -13.73 -2.33
CA SER A 10 -21.34 -14.95 -3.11
C SER A 10 -21.95 -14.75 -4.50
N VAL A 11 -23.01 -13.95 -4.59
CA VAL A 11 -23.63 -13.56 -5.87
C VAL A 11 -22.68 -12.68 -6.67
N TRP A 12 -22.07 -11.67 -6.06
CA TRP A 12 -21.07 -10.81 -6.70
C TRP A 12 -19.91 -11.65 -7.26
N LYS A 13 -19.34 -12.56 -6.46
CA LYS A 13 -18.22 -13.43 -6.84
C LYS A 13 -18.54 -14.32 -8.05
N LYS A 14 -19.77 -14.83 -8.16
CA LYS A 14 -20.20 -15.62 -9.33
C LYS A 14 -20.27 -14.79 -10.61
N ASN A 15 -20.54 -13.49 -10.47
CA ASN A 15 -20.69 -12.57 -11.60
C ASN A 15 -19.38 -11.85 -11.96
N THR A 16 -18.29 -11.98 -11.19
CA THR A 16 -17.04 -11.25 -11.48
C THR A 16 -16.48 -11.47 -12.89
N PRO A 17 -16.56 -12.67 -13.52
CA PRO A 17 -16.07 -12.84 -14.90
C PRO A 17 -16.87 -12.07 -15.95
N LEU A 18 -18.07 -11.60 -15.61
CA LEU A 18 -18.92 -10.77 -16.48
C LEU A 18 -18.76 -9.27 -16.18
N LEU A 19 -18.32 -8.92 -14.97
CA LEU A 19 -18.30 -7.55 -14.47
C LEU A 19 -16.93 -6.88 -14.57
N TYR A 20 -15.85 -7.65 -14.57
CA TYR A 20 -14.48 -7.14 -14.49
C TYR A 20 -13.55 -7.91 -15.42
N ASP A 21 -12.65 -7.18 -16.08
CA ASP A 21 -11.54 -7.79 -16.81
C ASP A 21 -10.48 -8.39 -15.86
N LEU A 22 -10.34 -7.81 -14.67
CA LEU A 22 -9.38 -8.26 -13.64
C LEU A 22 -9.90 -7.97 -12.24
N VAL A 23 -9.84 -8.98 -11.37
CA VAL A 23 -10.05 -8.85 -9.91
C VAL A 23 -8.93 -9.57 -9.18
N ILE A 24 -8.24 -8.86 -8.30
CA ILE A 24 -7.22 -9.42 -7.42
C ILE A 24 -7.70 -9.26 -5.98
N CYS A 25 -7.82 -10.38 -5.26
CA CYS A 25 -8.13 -10.39 -3.84
C CYS A 25 -6.87 -10.79 -3.07
N HIS A 26 -6.38 -9.90 -2.21
CA HIS A 26 -5.24 -10.16 -1.34
C HIS A 26 -5.62 -9.83 0.11
N SER A 27 -5.52 -10.84 0.98
CA SER A 27 -5.79 -10.69 2.40
C SER A 27 -4.53 -10.21 3.12
N LEU A 28 -4.60 -9.02 3.71
CA LEU A 28 -3.54 -8.51 4.58
C LEU A 28 -3.63 -9.14 5.98
N GLU A 29 -2.50 -9.29 6.65
CA GLU A 29 -2.43 -9.79 8.04
C GLU A 29 -3.15 -8.84 9.01
N TRP A 30 -2.92 -7.53 8.83
CA TRP A 30 -3.58 -6.47 9.57
C TRP A 30 -4.27 -5.51 8.61
N PRO A 31 -5.40 -4.89 8.99
CA PRO A 31 -6.08 -3.94 8.14
C PRO A 31 -5.19 -2.73 7.86
N SER A 32 -5.38 -2.15 6.67
CA SER A 32 -4.76 -0.90 6.27
C SER A 32 -5.81 0.20 6.19
N LEU A 33 -5.59 1.31 6.90
CA LEU A 33 -6.44 2.51 6.82
C LEU A 33 -6.07 3.41 5.64
N THR A 34 -5.01 3.07 4.90
CA THR A 34 -4.49 3.86 3.79
C THR A 34 -4.12 2.99 2.60
N VAL A 35 -4.34 3.50 1.40
CA VAL A 35 -3.80 2.93 0.17
C VAL A 35 -3.45 4.07 -0.77
N GLN A 36 -2.31 3.98 -1.44
CA GLN A 36 -1.94 4.90 -2.51
C GLN A 36 -1.11 4.17 -3.56
N TRP A 37 -1.51 4.25 -4.83
CA TRP A 37 -0.62 3.94 -5.95
C TRP A 37 0.52 4.95 -6.01
N LEU A 38 1.75 4.49 -6.08
CA LEU A 38 2.89 5.35 -6.35
C LEU A 38 2.83 5.76 -7.83
N PRO A 39 2.99 7.06 -8.16
CA PRO A 39 2.93 7.56 -9.53
C PRO A 39 4.24 7.28 -10.28
N LEU A 40 4.70 6.03 -10.23
CA LEU A 40 5.88 5.53 -10.92
C LEU A 40 5.45 4.75 -12.17
N PRO A 41 6.19 4.86 -13.28
CA PRO A 41 6.04 3.93 -14.39
C PRO A 41 6.23 2.50 -13.87
N PRO A 42 5.40 1.54 -14.32
CA PRO A 42 5.57 0.15 -13.90
C PRO A 42 6.92 -0.39 -14.36
N SER A 43 7.58 -1.19 -13.53
CA SER A 43 8.82 -1.85 -13.96
C SER A 43 8.51 -2.99 -14.93
N SER A 44 9.40 -3.18 -15.90
CA SER A 44 9.26 -4.19 -16.95
C SER A 44 9.98 -5.50 -16.64
N ASP A 45 10.53 -5.65 -15.43
CA ASP A 45 11.43 -6.75 -15.06
C ASP A 45 10.70 -8.08 -14.84
N ALA A 46 9.37 -8.06 -14.72
CA ALA A 46 8.53 -9.23 -14.45
C ALA A 46 7.92 -9.85 -15.73
N GLY A 47 8.63 -9.78 -16.86
CA GLY A 47 8.17 -10.36 -18.13
C GLY A 47 6.86 -9.73 -18.60
N ASP A 48 5.82 -10.55 -18.74
CA ASP A 48 4.48 -10.13 -19.21
C ASP A 48 3.66 -9.38 -18.14
N LEU A 49 4.16 -9.31 -16.90
CA LEU A 49 3.57 -8.51 -15.83
C LEU A 49 4.20 -7.12 -15.79
N ALA A 50 3.37 -6.12 -15.57
CA ALA A 50 3.73 -4.79 -15.13
C ALA A 50 3.73 -4.75 -13.59
N VAL A 51 4.84 -4.32 -13.00
CA VAL A 51 4.93 -4.18 -11.54
C VAL A 51 4.63 -2.75 -11.13
N HIS A 52 3.52 -2.55 -10.46
CA HIS A 52 3.10 -1.26 -9.91
C HIS A 52 3.31 -1.25 -8.39
N LYS A 53 3.64 -0.10 -7.82
CA LYS A 53 3.91 0.01 -6.37
C LYS A 53 2.76 0.66 -5.62
N LEU A 54 2.49 0.15 -4.42
CA LEU A 54 1.47 0.61 -3.49
C LEU A 54 2.10 0.98 -2.15
N VAL A 55 1.58 2.03 -1.52
CA VAL A 55 1.82 2.34 -0.11
C VAL A 55 0.62 1.91 0.71
N LEU A 56 0.86 1.13 1.76
CA LEU A 56 -0.11 0.63 2.73
C LEU A 56 0.38 0.93 4.14
N GLY A 57 -0.49 0.77 5.13
CA GLY A 57 -0.15 0.87 6.54
C GLY A 57 -0.76 -0.29 7.32
N THR A 58 -0.35 -0.46 8.57
CA THR A 58 -1.03 -1.38 9.49
C THR A 58 -1.82 -0.61 10.55
N HIS A 59 -2.89 -1.25 11.00
CA HIS A 59 -3.59 -0.94 12.23
C HIS A 59 -3.63 -2.23 13.07
N THR A 60 -2.73 -2.35 14.03
CA THR A 60 -2.54 -3.54 14.87
C THR A 60 -3.16 -3.38 16.25
N ALA A 61 -3.26 -4.49 17.00
CA ALA A 61 -3.63 -4.46 18.41
C ALA A 61 -2.48 -3.96 19.31
N ASP A 62 -2.81 -3.60 20.55
CA ASP A 62 -1.85 -3.11 21.54
C ASP A 62 -0.66 -4.06 21.74
N GLY A 63 0.54 -3.50 21.76
CA GLY A 63 1.79 -4.25 21.94
C GLY A 63 2.31 -4.94 20.68
N ILE A 64 1.56 -4.92 19.56
CA ILE A 64 2.03 -5.39 18.26
C ILE A 64 2.55 -4.19 17.46
N PRO A 65 3.78 -4.24 16.91
CA PRO A 65 4.34 -3.12 16.15
C PRO A 65 3.53 -2.82 14.90
N ASN A 66 3.47 -1.52 14.56
CA ASN A 66 2.87 -1.05 13.32
C ASN A 66 3.94 -0.79 12.25
N PHE A 67 3.52 -0.88 11.00
CA PHE A 67 4.39 -0.74 9.84
C PHE A 67 3.76 0.15 8.76
N LEU A 68 4.59 1.00 8.16
CA LEU A 68 4.40 1.50 6.82
C LEU A 68 4.89 0.42 5.85
N MET A 69 4.09 0.07 4.85
CA MET A 69 4.40 -1.02 3.93
C MET A 69 4.46 -0.52 2.48
N LEU A 70 5.49 -0.95 1.75
CA LEU A 70 5.49 -0.89 0.29
C LEU A 70 5.15 -2.27 -0.26
N ALA A 71 4.25 -2.29 -1.23
CA ALA A 71 3.81 -3.50 -1.89
C ALA A 71 3.95 -3.39 -3.41
N ASP A 72 4.30 -4.50 -4.04
CA ASP A 72 4.33 -4.66 -5.48
C ASP A 72 3.06 -5.38 -5.93
N ALA A 73 2.31 -4.73 -6.82
CA ALA A 73 1.17 -5.30 -7.52
C ALA A 73 1.62 -5.70 -8.92
N TYR A 74 1.62 -7.01 -9.16
CA TYR A 74 1.95 -7.63 -10.42
C TYR A 74 0.67 -7.72 -11.26
N LEU A 75 0.55 -6.83 -12.24
CA LEU A 75 -0.62 -6.73 -13.09
C LEU A 75 -0.29 -7.19 -14.51
N PRO A 76 -1.21 -7.85 -15.23
CA PRO A 76 -1.01 -8.18 -16.63
C PRO A 76 -0.95 -6.88 -17.45
N ARG A 77 -0.01 -6.79 -18.40
CA ARG A 77 0.09 -5.61 -19.29
C ARG A 77 -1.12 -5.48 -20.21
N ASP A 78 -1.66 -6.62 -20.61
CA ASP A 78 -2.92 -6.74 -21.33
C ASP A 78 -3.93 -7.46 -20.42
N PRO A 79 -4.99 -6.80 -19.95
CA PRO A 79 -6.00 -7.44 -19.09
C PRO A 79 -6.62 -8.69 -19.74
N SER A 80 -6.71 -8.73 -21.07
CA SER A 80 -7.25 -9.88 -21.79
C SER A 80 -6.36 -11.12 -21.73
N SER A 81 -5.06 -10.97 -21.50
CA SER A 81 -4.12 -12.09 -21.38
C SER A 81 -4.29 -12.86 -20.07
N ALA A 82 -4.85 -12.23 -19.03
CA ALA A 82 -5.17 -12.91 -17.76
C ALA A 82 -6.35 -13.89 -17.86
N LEU A 83 -7.11 -13.82 -18.96
CA LEU A 83 -8.24 -14.73 -19.23
C LEU A 83 -7.78 -16.07 -19.84
N VAL A 84 -6.53 -16.15 -20.33
CA VAL A 84 -5.95 -17.36 -20.93
C VAL A 84 -5.28 -18.18 -19.83
N ILE A 85 -6.06 -19.00 -19.14
CA ILE A 85 -5.56 -19.92 -18.11
C ILE A 85 -4.96 -21.16 -18.80
N ASP A 86 -3.68 -21.11 -19.13
CA ASP A 86 -2.90 -22.32 -19.45
C ASP A 86 -2.34 -22.91 -18.15
N PRO A 87 -2.68 -24.14 -17.75
CA PRO A 87 -2.22 -24.74 -16.49
C PRO A 87 -0.70 -24.73 -16.29
N GLU A 88 0.10 -24.69 -17.36
CA GLU A 88 1.56 -24.75 -17.28
C GLU A 88 2.25 -23.37 -17.37
N ASN A 89 1.60 -22.34 -17.92
CA ASN A 89 2.18 -21.01 -18.18
C ASN A 89 1.31 -19.82 -17.72
N SER A 90 0.34 -20.06 -16.84
CA SER A 90 -0.55 -18.99 -16.36
C SER A 90 0.22 -17.91 -15.61
N ILE A 91 0.17 -16.69 -16.15
CA ILE A 91 0.58 -15.47 -15.47
C ILE A 91 -0.46 -15.19 -14.38
N ILE A 92 -0.08 -15.34 -13.10
CA ILE A 92 -1.00 -15.11 -11.97
C ILE A 92 -0.74 -13.71 -11.40
N PRO A 93 -1.69 -12.76 -11.56
CA PRO A 93 -1.59 -11.45 -10.93
C PRO A 93 -1.59 -11.60 -9.40
N LYS A 94 -0.74 -10.84 -8.72
CA LYS A 94 -0.62 -10.90 -7.25
C LYS A 94 -0.21 -9.57 -6.66
N VAL A 95 -0.44 -9.42 -5.36
CA VAL A 95 0.09 -8.32 -4.54
C VAL A 95 1.04 -8.92 -3.52
N GLU A 96 2.20 -8.31 -3.34
CA GLU A 96 3.26 -8.79 -2.44
C GLU A 96 3.85 -7.63 -1.64
N ILE A 97 3.93 -7.76 -0.32
CA ILE A 97 4.61 -6.77 0.54
C ILE A 97 6.12 -6.93 0.37
N VAL A 98 6.78 -5.92 -0.20
CA VAL A 98 8.23 -5.95 -0.49
C VAL A 98 9.06 -5.23 0.56
N GLN A 99 8.47 -4.31 1.32
CA GLN A 99 9.15 -3.59 2.39
C GLN A 99 8.18 -3.30 3.54
N LYS A 100 8.67 -3.44 4.77
CA LYS A 100 8.01 -3.01 6.00
C LYS A 100 8.94 -2.08 6.76
N ILE A 101 8.46 -0.90 7.12
CA ILE A 101 9.18 0.12 7.89
C ILE A 101 8.40 0.32 9.18
N GLN A 102 9.04 0.12 10.33
CA GLN A 102 8.35 0.22 11.62
C GLN A 102 7.94 1.66 11.91
N VAL A 103 6.72 1.85 12.43
CA VAL A 103 6.13 3.15 12.75
C VAL A 103 5.60 3.13 14.18
N ASP A 104 5.81 4.24 14.90
CA ASP A 104 5.24 4.47 16.22
C ASP A 104 3.74 4.81 16.09
N GLY A 105 2.90 3.81 16.35
CA GLY A 105 1.44 3.94 16.26
C GLY A 105 0.84 3.48 14.93
N GLU A 106 -0.48 3.32 14.92
CA GLU A 106 -1.22 2.89 13.73
C GLU A 106 -1.13 3.92 12.60
N VAL A 107 -1.05 3.45 11.35
CA VAL A 107 -0.88 4.33 10.19
C VAL A 107 -2.24 4.75 9.65
N ASN A 108 -2.73 5.89 10.13
CA ASN A 108 -4.01 6.49 9.71
C ASN A 108 -4.00 6.96 8.26
N ARG A 109 -2.89 7.55 7.80
CA ARG A 109 -2.71 7.95 6.40
C ARG A 109 -1.25 7.95 6.01
N ALA A 110 -0.92 7.42 4.84
CA ALA A 110 0.41 7.51 4.25
C ALA A 110 0.36 8.10 2.84
N ARG A 111 1.23 9.05 2.52
CA ARG A 111 1.29 9.70 1.19
C ARG A 111 2.73 9.85 0.72
N CYS A 112 3.01 9.42 -0.51
CA CYS A 112 4.27 9.69 -1.19
C CYS A 112 4.33 11.14 -1.70
N MET A 113 5.54 11.71 -1.69
CA MET A 113 5.81 12.99 -2.34
C MET A 113 5.82 12.80 -3.86
N LEU A 114 5.14 13.67 -4.60
CA LEU A 114 4.99 13.52 -6.05
C LEU A 114 6.31 13.76 -6.80
N GLN A 115 7.12 14.69 -6.33
CA GLN A 115 8.40 15.06 -6.93
C GLN A 115 9.51 14.02 -6.62
N ASN A 116 9.38 13.28 -5.52
CA ASN A 116 10.30 12.21 -5.14
C ASN A 116 9.53 11.07 -4.44
N GLN A 117 9.22 10.01 -5.19
CA GLN A 117 8.39 8.92 -4.68
C GLN A 117 9.08 8.01 -3.64
N ALA A 118 10.39 8.17 -3.42
CA ALA A 118 11.09 7.52 -2.32
C ALA A 118 10.68 8.09 -0.95
N ILE A 119 10.18 9.33 -0.93
CA ILE A 119 9.79 10.01 0.30
C ILE A 119 8.31 9.76 0.58
N VAL A 120 8.02 9.17 1.74
CA VAL A 120 6.65 8.88 2.20
C VAL A 120 6.43 9.51 3.56
N ALA A 121 5.37 10.30 3.69
CA ALA A 121 4.89 10.78 4.98
C ALA A 121 3.79 9.86 5.52
N ALA A 122 3.77 9.67 6.84
CA ALA A 122 2.75 8.93 7.56
C ALA A 122 2.21 9.75 8.74
N LYS A 123 0.88 9.90 8.78
CA LYS A 123 0.15 10.38 9.95
C LYS A 123 -0.35 9.18 10.74
N THR A 124 -0.12 9.20 12.05
CA THR A 124 -0.51 8.12 12.96
C THR A 124 -1.59 8.56 13.94
N ASN A 125 -1.91 7.70 14.91
CA ASN A 125 -2.68 8.05 16.11
C ASN A 125 -1.91 8.94 17.11
N GLY A 126 -0.66 9.30 16.81
CA GLY A 126 0.12 10.28 17.55
C GLY A 126 -0.09 11.72 17.07
N SER A 127 0.50 12.68 17.77
CA SER A 127 0.51 14.09 17.38
C SER A 127 1.51 14.42 16.27
N GLU A 128 2.58 13.63 16.14
CA GLU A 128 3.61 13.82 15.12
C GLU A 128 3.16 13.33 13.72
N VAL A 129 3.87 13.80 12.69
CA VAL A 129 3.86 13.21 11.35
C VAL A 129 5.26 12.72 11.05
N TYR A 130 5.38 11.49 10.58
CA TYR A 130 6.66 10.88 10.23
C TYR A 130 6.93 11.01 8.75
N VAL A 131 8.17 11.28 8.38
CA VAL A 131 8.62 11.26 6.97
C VAL A 131 9.76 10.27 6.86
N PHE A 132 9.66 9.37 5.90
CA PHE A 132 10.62 8.31 5.63
C PHE A 132 11.15 8.44 4.20
N ASP A 133 12.45 8.27 4.04
CA ASP A 133 13.09 7.91 2.78
C ASP A 133 13.15 6.39 2.69
N CYS A 134 12.20 5.80 1.97
CA CYS A 134 12.06 4.34 1.90
C CYS A 134 13.29 3.65 1.30
N THR A 135 14.13 4.34 0.54
CA THR A 135 15.36 3.75 -0.02
C THR A 135 16.42 3.49 1.04
N LYS A 136 16.56 4.40 2.01
CA LYS A 136 17.49 4.23 3.15
C LYS A 136 17.02 3.17 4.13
N GLN A 137 15.70 3.04 4.27
CA GLN A 137 15.07 2.09 5.19
C GLN A 137 15.20 0.63 4.73
N LEU A 138 15.65 0.36 3.49
CA LEU A 138 15.99 -1.00 3.05
C LEU A 138 17.25 -1.54 3.74
N GLU A 139 18.16 -0.66 4.16
CA GLU A 139 19.44 -1.01 4.78
C GLU A 139 19.36 -1.01 6.32
N ALA A 140 18.35 -0.33 6.89
CA ALA A 140 18.16 -0.17 8.32
C ALA A 140 17.62 -1.47 8.97
N LYS A 141 18.45 -2.11 9.81
CA LYS A 141 18.09 -3.29 10.61
C LYS A 141 17.43 -2.94 11.96
N GLY A 142 16.87 -1.74 12.08
CA GLY A 142 16.35 -1.22 13.34
C GLY A 142 14.99 -1.82 13.70
N ALA A 143 14.88 -2.43 14.89
CA ALA A 143 13.61 -2.87 15.49
C ALA A 143 12.79 -1.72 16.10
N SER A 144 13.06 -0.47 15.70
CA SER A 144 12.49 0.75 16.26
C SER A 144 12.14 1.72 15.14
N CYS A 145 11.11 2.54 15.36
CA CYS A 145 10.71 3.61 14.45
C CYS A 145 11.81 4.69 14.35
N ASP A 146 12.47 4.75 13.19
CA ASP A 146 13.54 5.71 12.91
C ASP A 146 13.23 6.53 11.64
N PRO A 147 12.33 7.51 11.73
CA PRO A 147 11.95 8.34 10.59
C PRO A 147 13.03 9.38 10.27
N ASP A 148 13.23 9.66 8.98
CA ASP A 148 14.13 10.72 8.52
C ASP A 148 13.73 12.10 9.08
N LEU A 149 12.43 12.38 9.23
CA LEU A 149 11.91 13.58 9.90
C LEU A 149 10.72 13.26 10.80
N ARG A 150 10.67 13.95 11.96
CA ARG A 150 9.51 14.02 12.85
C ARG A 150 8.94 15.43 12.81
N LEU A 151 7.82 15.61 12.10
CA LEU A 151 7.15 16.90 12.00
C LEU A 151 6.21 17.07 13.21
N LYS A 152 6.34 18.21 13.88
CA LYS A 152 5.56 18.58 15.07
C LYS A 152 4.67 19.77 14.76
N GLY A 153 3.57 19.91 15.48
CA GLY A 153 2.66 21.05 15.37
C GLY A 153 1.21 20.72 15.64
N HIS A 154 0.78 19.48 15.40
CA HIS A 154 -0.51 19.00 15.90
C HIS A 154 -0.41 18.63 17.38
N GLU A 155 -1.55 18.69 18.07
CA GLU A 155 -1.69 18.23 19.45
C GLU A 155 -2.33 16.84 19.53
N LYS A 156 -2.92 16.37 18.43
CA LYS A 156 -3.71 15.13 18.35
C LYS A 156 -3.44 14.38 17.04
N GLU A 157 -4.01 13.19 16.96
CA GLU A 157 -4.09 12.42 15.73
C GLU A 157 -4.91 13.10 14.65
N GLY A 158 -4.92 12.48 13.46
CA GLY A 158 -5.78 12.90 12.37
C GLY A 158 -5.60 12.03 11.13
N TYR A 159 -6.41 12.30 10.12
CA TYR A 159 -6.37 11.60 8.84
C TYR A 159 -5.97 12.52 7.68
N GLY A 160 -5.86 13.83 7.88
CA GLY A 160 -5.47 14.78 6.85
C GLY A 160 -3.95 14.73 6.60
N LEU A 161 -3.56 14.47 5.35
CA LEU A 161 -2.15 14.48 4.92
C LEU A 161 -2.09 14.66 3.41
N SER A 162 -1.35 15.65 2.91
CA SER A 162 -1.26 15.95 1.46
C SER A 162 0.01 16.71 1.11
N TRP A 163 0.89 16.10 0.31
CA TRP A 163 2.00 16.83 -0.30
C TRP A 163 1.51 17.87 -1.32
N SER A 164 2.20 19.00 -1.41
CA SER A 164 2.01 19.98 -2.48
C SER A 164 2.50 19.42 -3.80
N SER A 165 1.66 19.46 -4.84
CA SER A 165 2.08 19.14 -6.21
C SER A 165 2.94 20.24 -6.84
N LEU A 166 2.91 21.46 -6.29
CA LEU A 166 3.58 22.62 -6.85
C LEU A 166 4.94 22.90 -6.22
N LYS A 167 5.10 22.54 -4.94
CA LYS A 167 6.30 22.86 -4.17
C LYS A 167 6.86 21.61 -3.50
N GLU A 168 8.01 21.18 -3.97
CA GLU A 168 8.74 20.05 -3.40
C GLU A 168 9.03 20.26 -1.91
N GLY A 169 8.87 19.21 -1.10
CA GLY A 169 9.11 19.25 0.34
C GLY A 169 7.98 19.85 1.19
N TYR A 170 6.90 20.37 0.59
CA TYR A 170 5.78 20.95 1.33
C TYR A 170 4.69 19.91 1.55
N LEU A 171 4.43 19.61 2.81
CA LEU A 171 3.43 18.66 3.30
C LEU A 171 2.35 19.38 4.12
#